data_AF-A0A3B8WZC1-F1
#
_entry.id   AF-A0A3B8WZC1-F1
#
_cell.length_a   1.000
_cell.length_b   1.000
_cell.length_c   1.000
_cell.angle_alpha   90.00
_cell.angle_beta   90.00
_cell.angle_gamma   90.00
#
_symmetry.space_group_name_H-M   'P 1'
#
loop_
_entity.id
_entity.type
_entity.pdbx_description
1 polymer ?
#
loop_
_entity_poly.entity_id
_entity_poly.type
_entity_poly.pdbx_seq_one_letter_code
_entity_poly.pdbx_strand_id
1 'polypeptide(L)'
;MAPKKRKAGSGNRRAEQPSGQRLHWRLMLVATLVAGAALYLIYLDLLVQKKFSGHRWELPARVYARPMELYVGAPISLAELKQELDRHGYQRGHHAREAGSYAASSQRLELHSRGFEFTDGNEGPVRAMIEFDARGISAIHQSPGGKAADLLRLEPL
;
A
#
# COMPACT_ATOMS: atom_id res chain seq x y z
N MET A 1 -62.16 78.19 45.46
CA MET A 1 -61.30 78.03 44.27
C MET A 1 -60.49 76.76 44.48
N ALA A 2 -60.87 75.64 43.84
CA ALA A 2 -60.31 74.30 44.10
C ALA A 2 -59.70 73.72 42.80
N PRO A 3 -58.47 73.17 42.81
CA PRO A 3 -57.85 72.68 41.58
C PRO A 3 -58.20 71.22 41.25
N LYS A 4 -58.93 71.10 40.15
CA LYS A 4 -59.00 70.08 39.08
C LYS A 4 -58.12 68.80 39.20
N LYS A 5 -58.78 67.65 39.34
CA LYS A 5 -58.26 66.29 39.07
C LYS A 5 -57.75 66.16 37.63
N ARG A 6 -56.53 65.65 37.43
CA ARG A 6 -56.05 65.10 36.14
C ARG A 6 -56.16 63.57 36.19
N LYS A 7 -56.98 62.98 35.30
CA LYS A 7 -56.94 61.55 35.00
C LYS A 7 -55.81 61.30 34.02
N ALA A 8 -54.83 60.49 34.40
CA ALA A 8 -53.82 59.97 33.49
C ALA A 8 -54.44 58.83 32.68
N GLY A 9 -54.52 59.00 31.35
CA GLY A 9 -54.93 57.96 30.42
C GLY A 9 -53.83 56.91 30.30
N SER A 10 -54.15 55.66 30.66
CA SER A 10 -53.30 54.50 30.39
C SER A 10 -53.51 54.06 28.94
N GLY A 11 -52.54 54.37 28.08
CA GLY A 11 -52.50 53.90 26.70
C GLY A 11 -52.04 52.44 26.66
N ASN A 12 -52.97 51.54 26.38
CA ASN A 12 -52.69 50.10 26.27
C ASN A 12 -51.94 49.82 24.96
N ARG A 13 -50.62 49.64 25.00
CA ARG A 13 -49.84 49.14 23.86
C ARG A 13 -50.13 47.65 23.70
N ARG A 14 -51.07 47.31 22.81
CA ARG A 14 -51.25 45.92 22.35
C ARG A 14 -49.98 45.49 21.62
N ALA A 15 -49.15 44.71 22.29
CA ALA A 15 -48.11 43.94 21.64
C ALA A 15 -48.79 42.90 20.75
N GLU A 16 -48.59 42.99 19.44
CA GLU A 16 -49.04 41.96 18.51
C GLU A 16 -48.32 40.66 18.85
N GLN A 17 -49.08 39.69 19.38
CA GLN A 17 -48.58 38.34 19.59
C GLN A 17 -48.27 37.72 18.23
N PRO A 18 -47.03 37.29 17.95
CA PRO A 18 -46.75 36.57 16.72
C PRO A 18 -47.47 35.23 16.79
N SER A 19 -48.26 34.93 15.77
CA SER A 19 -49.12 33.75 15.70
C SER A 19 -48.33 32.45 15.83
N GLY A 20 -48.29 31.86 17.03
CA GLY A 20 -47.57 30.61 17.34
C GLY A 20 -47.97 29.43 16.46
N GLN A 21 -49.19 29.44 15.89
CA GLN A 21 -49.63 28.42 14.94
C GLN A 21 -48.76 28.38 13.66
N ARG A 22 -48.31 29.52 13.15
CA ARG A 22 -47.43 29.57 11.96
C ARG A 22 -46.04 29.01 12.28
N LEU A 23 -45.56 29.24 13.50
CA LEU A 23 -44.29 28.69 13.98
C LEU A 23 -44.39 27.18 14.19
N HIS A 24 -45.48 26.70 14.78
CA HIS A 24 -45.72 25.27 15.01
C HIS A 24 -45.83 24.50 13.68
N TRP A 25 -46.52 25.07 12.68
CA TRP A 25 -46.59 24.49 11.33
C TRP A 25 -45.23 24.41 10.65
N ARG A 26 -44.41 25.47 10.76
CA ARG A 26 -43.03 25.47 10.24
C ARG A 26 -42.16 24.44 10.93
N LEU A 27 -42.24 24.33 12.26
CA LEU A 27 -41.53 23.31 13.05
C LEU A 27 -41.92 21.89 12.66
N MET A 28 -43.21 21.63 12.47
CA MET A 28 -43.71 20.34 11.98
C MET A 28 -43.15 20.00 10.60
N LEU A 29 -43.17 20.96 9.66
CA LEU A 29 -42.64 20.76 8.31
C LEU A 29 -41.14 20.46 8.33
N VAL A 30 -40.36 21.20 9.11
CA VAL A 30 -38.92 20.96 9.28
C VAL A 30 -38.67 19.60 9.93
N ALA A 31 -39.43 19.21 10.95
CA ALA A 31 -39.30 17.91 11.60
C ALA A 31 -39.57 16.75 10.63
N THR A 32 -40.58 16.88 9.77
CA THR A 32 -40.87 15.89 8.72
C THR A 32 -39.73 15.79 7.70
N LEU A 33 -39.18 16.94 7.27
CA LEU A 33 -38.06 16.97 6.33
C LEU A 33 -36.81 16.32 6.93
N VAL A 34 -36.50 16.61 8.20
CA VAL A 34 -35.37 16.03 8.92
C VAL A 34 -35.55 14.53 9.09
N ALA A 35 -36.75 14.07 9.45
CA ALA A 35 -37.05 12.65 9.57
C ALA A 35 -36.89 11.91 8.23
N GLY A 36 -37.37 12.51 7.13
CA GLY A 36 -37.19 11.96 5.78
C GLY A 36 -35.72 11.86 5.38
N ALA A 37 -34.93 12.90 5.65
CA ALA A 37 -33.50 12.90 5.39
C ALA A 37 -32.76 11.84 6.22
N ALA A 38 -33.12 11.67 7.50
CA ALA A 38 -32.54 10.65 8.36
C ALA A 38 -32.82 9.23 7.85
N LEU A 39 -34.05 8.94 7.43
CA LEU A 39 -34.42 7.66 6.82
C LEU A 39 -33.63 7.40 5.53
N TYR A 40 -33.46 8.43 4.70
CA TYR A 40 -32.69 8.33 3.46
C TYR A 40 -31.21 8.04 3.73
N LEU A 41 -30.60 8.68 4.73
CA LEU A 41 -29.22 8.42 5.13
C LEU A 41 -29.03 6.99 5.64
N ILE A 42 -29.96 6.48 6.44
CA ILE A 42 -29.92 5.08 6.92
C ILE A 42 -30.01 4.10 5.73
N TYR A 43 -30.90 4.37 4.76
CA TYR A 43 -31.00 3.57 3.55
C TYR A 43 -29.68 3.58 2.76
N LEU A 44 -29.06 4.75 2.62
CA LEU A 44 -27.78 4.89 1.93
C LEU A 44 -26.67 4.11 2.64
N ASP A 45 -26.63 4.20 3.97
CA ASP A 45 -25.65 3.49 4.81
C ASP A 45 -25.79 1.97 4.66
N LEU A 46 -27.02 1.44 4.70
CA LEU A 46 -27.28 0.02 4.44
C LEU A 46 -26.86 -0.41 3.03
N LEU A 47 -27.07 0.43 2.02
CA LEU A 47 -26.67 0.15 0.64
C LEU A 47 -25.15 0.14 0.48
N VAL A 48 -24.45 1.09 1.11
CA VAL A 48 -22.99 1.17 1.16
C VAL A 48 -22.45 -0.04 1.89
N GLN A 49 -22.96 -0.36 3.08
CA GLN A 49 -22.55 -1.55 3.82
C GLN A 49 -22.77 -2.82 2.99
N LYS A 50 -23.90 -3.00 2.28
CA LYS A 50 -24.09 -4.16 1.39
C LYS A 50 -23.05 -4.25 0.27
N LYS A 51 -22.69 -3.11 -0.34
CA LYS A 51 -21.72 -3.08 -1.45
C LYS A 51 -20.26 -3.21 -0.99
N PHE A 52 -19.94 -2.74 0.22
CA PHE A 52 -18.57 -2.65 0.71
C PHE A 52 -18.23 -3.60 1.87
N SER A 53 -19.19 -4.34 2.42
CA SER A 53 -18.91 -5.38 3.43
C SER A 53 -18.38 -6.69 2.86
N GLY A 54 -18.49 -6.91 1.53
CA GLY A 54 -18.11 -8.17 0.89
C GLY A 54 -16.70 -8.26 0.30
N HIS A 55 -15.97 -7.15 0.12
CA HIS A 55 -14.65 -7.15 -0.53
C HIS A 55 -13.65 -6.28 0.21
N ARG A 56 -13.38 -6.61 1.47
CA ARG A 56 -12.12 -6.22 2.09
C ARG A 56 -11.23 -7.46 2.00
N TRP A 57 -10.03 -7.33 1.46
CA TRP A 57 -8.99 -8.36 1.42
C TRP A 57 -9.13 -9.42 0.31
N GLU A 58 -9.20 -9.01 -0.95
CA GLU A 58 -8.45 -9.76 -1.98
C GLU A 58 -6.99 -9.33 -1.84
N LEU A 59 -6.24 -9.95 -0.93
CA LEU A 59 -4.79 -9.97 -1.15
C LEU A 59 -4.61 -10.92 -2.33
N PRO A 60 -4.18 -10.45 -3.51
CA PRO A 60 -3.76 -11.37 -4.54
C PRO A 60 -2.70 -12.25 -3.90
N ALA A 61 -2.90 -13.57 -3.94
CA ALA A 61 -1.86 -14.49 -3.53
C ALA A 61 -0.64 -14.18 -4.39
N ARG A 62 0.38 -13.55 -3.80
CA ARG A 62 1.63 -13.32 -4.49
C ARG A 62 2.37 -14.65 -4.44
N VAL A 63 2.17 -15.43 -5.51
CA VAL A 63 2.84 -16.72 -5.68
C VAL A 63 4.29 -16.41 -6.02
N TYR A 64 5.10 -16.28 -4.98
CA TYR A 64 6.55 -16.22 -5.13
C TYR A 64 7.02 -17.58 -5.65
N ALA A 65 7.73 -17.59 -6.78
CA ALA A 65 8.41 -18.80 -7.22
C ALA A 65 9.47 -19.20 -6.17
N ARG A 66 9.91 -20.47 -6.21
CA ARG A 66 11.05 -20.90 -5.39
C ARG A 66 12.21 -19.91 -5.61
N PRO A 67 12.87 -19.43 -4.54
CA PRO A 67 14.08 -18.63 -4.69
C PRO A 67 15.07 -19.37 -5.57
N MET A 68 15.66 -18.68 -6.55
CA MET A 68 16.67 -19.31 -7.37
C MET A 68 17.93 -19.49 -6.53
N GLU A 69 18.23 -20.74 -6.21
CA GLU A 69 19.41 -21.14 -5.47
C GLU A 69 20.53 -21.51 -6.44
N LEU A 70 21.58 -20.70 -6.46
CA LEU A 70 22.80 -20.96 -7.22
C LEU A 70 23.78 -21.68 -6.29
N TYR A 71 24.21 -22.88 -6.68
CA TYR A 71 25.18 -23.67 -5.93
C TYR A 71 26.27 -24.21 -6.85
N VAL A 72 27.40 -24.57 -6.26
CA VAL A 72 28.51 -25.18 -7.00
C VAL A 72 28.09 -26.54 -7.54
N GLY A 73 28.22 -26.74 -8.85
CA GLY A 73 27.76 -27.94 -9.56
C GLY A 73 26.35 -27.84 -10.13
N ALA A 74 25.64 -26.71 -9.96
CA ALA A 74 24.35 -26.51 -10.60
C ALA A 74 24.51 -26.53 -12.14
N PRO A 75 23.68 -27.31 -12.88
CA PRO A 75 23.77 -27.48 -14.33
C PRO A 75 23.12 -26.30 -15.06
N ILE A 76 23.53 -25.08 -14.72
CA ILE A 76 23.05 -23.83 -15.34
C ILE A 76 24.20 -23.18 -16.09
N SER A 77 23.97 -22.88 -17.37
CA SER A 77 24.94 -22.19 -18.19
C SER A 77 24.96 -20.68 -17.90
N LEU A 78 26.08 -20.03 -18.23
CA LEU A 78 26.18 -18.57 -18.15
C LEU A 78 25.09 -17.86 -18.98
N ALA A 79 24.70 -18.43 -20.12
CA ALA A 79 23.69 -17.85 -21.00
C ALA A 79 22.29 -17.91 -20.38
N GLU A 80 21.94 -19.05 -19.78
CA GLU A 80 20.67 -19.23 -19.06
C GLU A 80 20.60 -18.31 -17.85
N LEU A 81 21.69 -18.22 -17.05
CA LEU A 81 21.70 -17.34 -15.89
C LEU A 81 21.52 -15.86 -16.30
N LYS A 82 22.15 -15.41 -17.39
CA LYS A 82 21.94 -14.05 -17.92
C LYS A 82 20.48 -13.81 -18.27
N GLN A 83 19.86 -14.75 -18.98
CA GLN A 83 18.47 -14.64 -19.37
C GLN A 83 17.53 -14.59 -18.16
N GLU A 84 17.83 -15.35 -17.12
CA GLU A 84 17.07 -15.32 -15.88
C GLU A 84 17.24 -13.98 -15.14
N LEU A 85 18.46 -13.50 -15.00
CA LEU A 85 18.74 -12.19 -14.39
C LEU A 85 18.04 -11.05 -15.14
N ASP A 86 18.01 -11.09 -16.48
CA ASP A 86 17.28 -10.13 -17.30
C ASP A 86 15.77 -10.18 -17.04
N ARG A 87 15.20 -11.38 -16.87
CA ARG A 87 13.77 -11.57 -16.49
C ARG A 87 13.48 -11.06 -15.08
N HIS A 88 14.43 -11.19 -14.15
CA HIS A 88 14.38 -10.62 -12.80
C HIS A 88 14.63 -9.09 -12.77
N GLY A 89 14.80 -8.47 -13.94
CA GLY A 89 15.00 -7.02 -14.07
C GLY A 89 16.34 -6.56 -13.51
N TYR A 90 17.35 -7.42 -13.50
CA TYR A 90 18.71 -7.01 -13.18
C TYR A 90 19.30 -6.21 -14.35
N GLN A 91 20.08 -5.18 -14.02
CA GLN A 91 20.68 -4.32 -15.03
C GLN A 91 22.08 -4.80 -15.39
N ARG A 92 22.34 -4.96 -16.69
CA ARG A 92 23.66 -5.32 -17.20
C ARG A 92 24.58 -4.10 -17.20
N GLY A 93 25.74 -4.22 -16.54
CA GLY A 93 26.78 -3.18 -16.49
C GLY A 93 28.17 -3.72 -16.80
N HIS A 94 29.16 -2.81 -16.83
CA HIS A 94 30.57 -3.18 -16.89
C HIS A 94 31.09 -3.75 -15.56
N HIS A 95 30.50 -3.32 -14.45
CA HIS A 95 30.78 -3.79 -13.10
C HIS A 95 29.48 -3.85 -12.31
N ALA A 96 29.35 -4.84 -11.41
CA ALA A 96 28.17 -4.99 -10.55
C ALA A 96 28.27 -4.07 -9.31
N ARG A 97 28.32 -2.75 -9.51
CA ARG A 97 28.54 -1.77 -8.42
C ARG A 97 27.29 -1.54 -7.59
N GLU A 98 26.12 -1.55 -8.22
CA GLU A 98 24.84 -1.26 -7.59
C GLU A 98 24.04 -2.54 -7.34
N ALA A 99 23.24 -2.56 -6.27
CA ALA A 99 22.34 -3.66 -5.97
C ALA A 99 21.35 -3.88 -7.14
N GLY A 100 21.18 -5.13 -7.57
CA GLY A 100 20.35 -5.46 -8.74
C GLY A 100 21.05 -5.26 -10.07
N SER A 101 22.38 -5.22 -10.10
CA SER A 101 23.18 -5.19 -11.33
C SER A 101 24.05 -6.43 -11.48
N TYR A 102 24.38 -6.78 -12.71
CA TYR A 102 25.32 -7.84 -13.01
C TYR A 102 26.29 -7.41 -14.12
N ALA A 103 27.50 -7.95 -14.07
CA ALA A 103 28.50 -7.83 -15.12
C ALA A 103 28.96 -9.23 -15.51
N ALA A 104 29.07 -9.48 -16.81
CA ALA A 104 29.42 -10.82 -17.28
C ALA A 104 30.56 -10.79 -18.30
N SER A 105 31.47 -11.74 -18.14
CA SER A 105 32.58 -12.02 -19.05
C SER A 105 32.31 -13.32 -19.82
N SER A 106 33.36 -13.98 -20.32
CA SER A 106 33.27 -15.24 -21.06
C SER A 106 32.92 -16.44 -20.19
N GLN A 107 33.52 -16.55 -18.99
CA GLN A 107 33.35 -17.68 -18.06
C GLN A 107 33.03 -17.24 -16.63
N ARG A 108 32.85 -15.94 -16.40
CA ARG A 108 32.56 -15.37 -15.09
C ARG A 108 31.39 -14.42 -15.14
N LEU A 109 30.62 -14.38 -14.07
CA LEU A 109 29.54 -13.44 -13.84
C LEU A 109 29.70 -12.82 -12.45
N GLU A 110 29.87 -11.51 -12.41
CA GLU A 110 29.80 -10.72 -11.20
C GLU A 110 28.34 -10.29 -11.00
N LEU A 111 27.78 -10.64 -9.85
CA LEU A 111 26.39 -10.35 -9.48
C LEU A 111 26.40 -9.51 -8.21
N HIS A 112 25.56 -8.48 -8.16
CA HIS A 112 25.26 -7.76 -6.93
C HIS A 112 23.79 -7.94 -6.62
N SER A 113 23.50 -8.84 -5.68
CA SER A 113 22.13 -9.13 -5.23
C SER A 113 21.49 -7.92 -4.56
N ARG A 114 20.17 -7.82 -4.59
CA ARG A 114 19.44 -6.73 -3.92
C ARG A 114 19.33 -6.92 -2.41
N GLY A 115 19.59 -8.13 -1.93
CA GLY A 115 19.22 -8.55 -0.58
C GLY A 115 17.71 -8.78 -0.48
N PHE A 116 17.32 -9.68 0.41
CA PHE A 116 15.93 -10.02 0.63
C PHE A 116 15.73 -10.50 2.07
N GLU A 117 14.56 -10.19 2.61
CA GLU A 117 14.14 -10.69 3.92
C GLU A 117 13.49 -12.06 3.74
N PHE A 118 14.28 -13.12 3.90
CA PHE A 118 13.78 -14.49 3.85
C PHE A 118 13.16 -14.89 5.19
N THR A 119 12.32 -15.94 5.18
CA THR A 119 11.64 -16.45 6.39
C THR A 119 12.59 -16.96 7.46
N ASP A 120 13.80 -17.36 7.06
CA ASP A 120 14.87 -17.87 7.92
C ASP A 120 15.89 -16.79 8.33
N GLY A 121 15.83 -15.59 7.74
CA GLY A 121 16.69 -14.48 8.11
C GLY A 121 16.77 -13.39 7.05
N ASN A 122 17.25 -12.21 7.46
CA ASN A 122 17.51 -11.11 6.54
C ASN A 122 18.88 -11.29 5.86
N GLU A 123 18.89 -11.47 4.54
CA GLU A 123 20.10 -11.47 3.73
C GLU A 123 20.28 -10.08 3.11
N GLY A 124 21.33 -9.37 3.53
CA GLY A 124 21.67 -8.08 2.95
C GLY A 124 22.18 -8.18 1.50
N PRO A 125 22.39 -7.05 0.80
CA PRO A 125 23.01 -7.05 -0.52
C PRO A 125 24.41 -7.67 -0.49
N VAL A 126 24.64 -8.69 -1.32
CA VAL A 126 25.93 -9.38 -1.44
C VAL A 126 26.43 -9.30 -2.87
N ARG A 127 27.73 -9.03 -3.02
CA ARG A 127 28.43 -9.19 -4.30
C ARG A 127 29.00 -10.59 -4.39
N ALA A 128 28.69 -11.29 -5.47
CA ALA A 128 29.19 -12.63 -5.73
C ALA A 128 29.85 -12.71 -7.10
N MET A 129 30.99 -13.40 -7.17
CA MET A 129 31.61 -13.82 -8.42
C MET A 129 31.27 -15.28 -8.65
N ILE A 130 30.63 -15.56 -9.77
CA ILE A 130 30.22 -16.91 -10.18
C ILE A 130 31.08 -17.32 -11.37
N GLU A 131 31.73 -18.46 -11.26
CA GLU A 131 32.55 -19.05 -12.33
C GLU A 131 31.82 -20.24 -12.96
N PHE A 132 32.00 -20.41 -14.27
CA PHE A 132 31.34 -21.44 -15.07
C PHE A 132 32.36 -22.34 -15.77
N ASP A 133 32.06 -23.64 -15.81
CA ASP A 133 32.74 -24.64 -16.61
C ASP A 133 31.81 -25.25 -17.68
N ALA A 134 32.23 -26.34 -18.33
CA ALA A 134 31.44 -27.02 -19.36
C ALA A 134 30.18 -27.75 -18.82
N ARG A 135 30.08 -27.95 -17.50
CA ARG A 135 28.98 -28.65 -16.83
C ARG A 135 28.04 -27.72 -16.09
N GLY A 136 28.47 -26.51 -15.75
CA GLY A 136 27.64 -25.50 -15.10
C GLY A 136 28.46 -24.59 -14.20
N ILE A 137 27.95 -24.29 -13.00
CA ILE A 137 28.65 -23.45 -12.02
C ILE A 137 29.81 -24.22 -11.41
N SER A 138 31.03 -23.71 -11.53
CA SER A 138 32.24 -24.33 -10.98
C SER A 138 32.66 -23.75 -9.64
N ALA A 139 32.38 -22.48 -9.38
CA ALA A 139 32.72 -21.81 -8.12
C ALA A 139 31.84 -20.57 -7.87
N ILE A 140 31.61 -20.25 -6.60
CA ILE A 140 30.95 -19.02 -6.18
C ILE A 140 31.75 -18.39 -5.03
N HIS A 141 32.11 -17.12 -5.20
CA HIS A 141 32.88 -16.35 -4.21
C HIS A 141 32.10 -15.11 -3.79
N GLN A 142 31.80 -14.97 -2.49
CA GLN A 142 31.10 -13.81 -1.96
C GLN A 142 32.05 -12.71 -1.46
N SER A 143 31.65 -11.45 -1.62
CA SER A 143 32.32 -10.24 -1.18
C SER A 143 31.31 -9.30 -0.51
N PRO A 144 31.61 -8.75 0.69
CA PRO A 144 32.92 -8.65 1.33
C PRO A 144 33.30 -9.91 2.14
N GLY A 145 34.51 -10.43 1.95
CA GLY A 145 35.06 -11.50 2.79
C GLY A 145 35.71 -12.67 2.04
N GLY A 146 35.57 -12.76 0.72
CA GLY A 146 36.22 -13.79 -0.10
C GLY A 146 35.83 -15.23 0.26
N LYS A 147 34.76 -15.39 1.05
CA LYS A 147 34.30 -16.69 1.52
C LYS A 147 33.75 -17.43 0.31
N ALA A 148 34.30 -18.62 0.05
CA ALA A 148 33.67 -19.55 -0.87
C ALA A 148 32.27 -19.85 -0.32
N ALA A 149 31.26 -19.62 -1.15
CA ALA A 149 29.89 -19.87 -0.78
C ALA A 149 29.41 -21.05 -1.59
N ASP A 150 28.97 -22.10 -0.91
CA ASP A 150 28.41 -23.27 -1.59
C ASP A 150 27.01 -22.96 -2.15
N LEU A 151 26.37 -21.90 -1.64
CA LEU A 151 25.02 -21.48 -1.97
C LEU A 151 24.92 -19.95 -2.02
N LEU A 152 24.28 -19.44 -3.07
CA LEU A 152 23.85 -18.05 -3.22
C LEU A 152 22.37 -18.05 -3.59
N ARG A 153 21.54 -17.40 -2.77
CA ARG A 153 20.11 -17.26 -3.02
C ARG A 153 19.82 -15.93 -3.69
N LEU A 154 18.99 -15.95 -4.72
CA LEU A 154 18.46 -14.75 -5.35
C LEU A 154 17.07 -14.44 -4.81
N GLU A 155 16.71 -13.15 -4.82
CA GLU A 155 15.36 -12.74 -4.44
C GLU A 155 14.28 -13.39 -5.34
N PRO A 156 13.13 -13.77 -4.78
CA PRO A 156 12.01 -14.26 -5.56
C PRO A 156 11.35 -13.13 -6.37
N LEU A 157 10.75 -13.48 -7.53
CA LEU A 157 9.92 -12.60 -8.36
C LEU A 157 8.60 -12.24 -7.68
#